data_AF-A0A1M7BJK1-F1
#
_entry.id   AF-A0A1M7BJK1-F1
#
_cell.length_a   1.000
_cell.length_b   1.000
_cell.length_c   1.000
_cell.angle_alpha   90.00
_cell.angle_beta   90.00
_cell.angle_gamma   90.00
#
_symmetry.space_group_name_H-M   'P 1'
#
loop_
_entity.id
_entity.type
_entity.pdbx_description
1 polymer ?
#
loop_
_entity_poly.entity_id
_entity_poly.type
_entity_poly.pdbx_seq_one_letter_code
_entity_poly.pdbx_strand_id
1 'polypeptide(L)'
;MSAPSKQLDQFVVRLPDGMRDRIKAAAEKNGRSMNSEIVSTLEEKYPEEMFTAEDFLELLKQITTAKSLDDQIANEEMLNQTLQHLNFDFSAHIVDGAVSFIRNGK
;
A
#
# COMPACT_ATOMS: atom_id res chain seq x y z
N MET A 1 28.18 8.97 5.63
CA MET A 1 26.91 9.38 6.25
C MET A 1 25.95 8.21 6.11
N SER A 2 25.68 7.45 7.18
CA SER A 2 24.70 6.35 7.13
C SER A 2 23.76 6.46 8.31
N ALA A 3 22.58 7.01 8.06
CA ALA A 3 21.38 6.84 8.86
C ALA A 3 20.14 7.12 7.98
N PRO A 4 18.97 6.49 8.22
CA PRO A 4 18.64 5.73 9.44
C PRO A 4 17.94 4.39 9.17
N SER A 5 18.52 3.28 9.63
CA SER A 5 17.74 2.08 10.00
C SER A 5 16.77 2.35 11.17
N LYS A 6 16.86 3.51 11.82
CA LYS A 6 16.03 3.95 12.95
C LYS A 6 14.59 4.33 12.60
N GLN A 7 14.21 4.41 11.33
CA GLN A 7 12.85 4.81 10.91
C GLN A 7 11.96 3.65 10.45
N LEU A 8 12.48 2.41 10.43
CA LEU A 8 11.71 1.24 10.02
C LEU A 8 11.01 0.61 11.23
N ASP A 9 9.75 0.23 11.03
CA ASP A 9 8.98 -0.51 12.02
C ASP A 9 9.66 -1.83 12.36
N GLN A 10 9.68 -2.16 13.65
CA GLN A 10 10.31 -3.37 14.17
C GLN A 10 9.26 -4.27 14.78
N PHE A 11 9.26 -5.54 14.35
CA PHE A 11 8.35 -6.55 14.85
C PHE A 11 9.13 -7.77 15.36
N VAL A 12 8.85 -8.18 16.61
CA VAL A 12 9.51 -9.33 17.23
C VAL A 12 8.77 -10.61 16.87
N VAL A 13 9.39 -11.45 16.04
CA VAL A 13 8.84 -12.75 15.63
C VAL A 13 9.33 -13.85 16.57
N ARG A 14 8.41 -14.67 17.10
CA ARG A 14 8.76 -15.91 17.81
C ARG A 14 8.90 -17.04 16.81
N LEU A 15 10.13 -17.52 16.64
CA LEU A 15 10.44 -18.61 15.73
C LEU A 15 10.40 -19.95 16.48
N PRO A 16 9.84 -21.02 15.89
CA PRO A 16 9.99 -22.37 16.41
C PRO A 16 11.45 -22.84 16.31
N ASP A 17 11.78 -23.89 17.06
CA ASP A 17 13.13 -24.46 17.14
C ASP A 17 13.69 -24.78 15.74
N GLY A 18 14.95 -24.41 15.53
CA GLY A 18 15.68 -24.63 14.27
C GLY A 18 15.27 -23.73 13.09
N MET A 19 14.19 -22.94 13.18
CA MET A 19 13.78 -22.06 12.08
C MET A 19 14.77 -20.92 11.84
N ARG A 20 15.40 -20.39 12.90
CA ARG A 20 16.42 -19.34 12.77
C ARG A 20 17.62 -19.80 11.95
N ASP A 21 18.10 -21.02 12.17
CA ASP A 21 19.26 -21.57 11.46
C ASP A 21 18.93 -21.82 9.99
N ARG A 22 17.71 -22.27 9.69
CA ARG A 22 17.21 -22.42 8.32
C ARG A 22 17.18 -21.08 7.58
N ILE A 23 16.73 -20.01 8.24
CA ILE A 23 16.73 -18.64 7.66
C ILE A 23 18.18 -18.18 7.41
N LYS A 24 19.09 -18.44 8.36
CA LYS A 24 20.50 -18.09 8.21
C LYS A 24 21.15 -18.77 7.00
N ALA A 25 20.92 -20.07 6.83
CA ALA A 25 21.44 -20.83 5.69
C ALA A 25 20.88 -20.33 4.34
N ALA A 26 19.59 -19.97 4.30
CA ALA A 26 18.96 -19.37 3.11
C ALA A 26 19.58 -18.00 2.77
N ALA A 27 19.75 -17.14 3.78
CA ALA A 27 20.36 -15.83 3.62
C ALA A 27 21.80 -15.92 3.10
N GLU A 28 22.62 -16.83 3.66
CA GLU A 28 23.98 -17.09 3.21
C GLU A 28 24.02 -17.58 1.75
N LYS A 29 23.15 -18.53 1.39
CA LYS A 29 23.01 -19.03 0.01
C LYS A 29 22.64 -17.91 -0.98
N ASN A 30 21.81 -16.95 -0.55
CA ASN A 30 21.34 -15.84 -1.37
C ASN A 30 22.25 -14.60 -1.30
N GLY A 31 23.35 -14.64 -0.54
CA GLY A 31 24.27 -13.50 -0.38
C GLY A 31 23.62 -12.30 0.32
N ARG A 32 22.63 -12.53 1.17
CA ARG A 32 21.84 -11.50 1.88
C ARG A 32 22.11 -11.55 3.38
N SER A 33 21.84 -10.44 4.08
CA SER A 33 21.70 -10.49 5.53
C SER A 33 20.45 -11.29 5.90
N MET A 34 20.40 -11.89 7.10
CA MET A 34 19.18 -12.58 7.57
C MET A 34 17.95 -11.68 7.53
N ASN A 35 18.09 -10.39 7.89
CA ASN A 35 16.98 -9.45 7.84
C ASN A 35 16.51 -9.22 6.41
N SER A 36 17.44 -9.01 5.47
CA SER A 36 17.13 -8.83 4.05
C SER A 36 16.45 -10.07 3.45
N GLU A 37 16.84 -11.27 3.89
CA GLU A 37 16.18 -12.51 3.47
C GLU A 37 14.76 -12.62 4.02
N ILE A 38 14.54 -12.28 5.30
CA ILE A 38 13.20 -12.26 5.90
C ILE A 38 12.31 -11.27 5.16
N VAL A 39 12.78 -10.04 4.94
CA VAL A 39 12.02 -9.01 4.22
C VAL A 39 11.68 -9.46 2.81
N SER A 40 12.67 -9.95 2.03
CA SER A 40 12.42 -10.45 0.68
C SER A 40 11.41 -11.61 0.64
N THR A 41 11.44 -12.51 1.64
CA THR A 41 10.45 -13.60 1.73
C THR A 41 9.06 -13.07 2.04
N LEU A 42 8.96 -12.04 2.88
CA LEU A 42 7.68 -11.41 3.20
C LEU A 42 7.12 -10.64 2.01
N GLU A 43 7.94 -9.89 1.27
CA GLU A 43 7.53 -9.18 0.05
C GLU A 43 7.02 -10.14 -1.03
N GLU A 44 7.64 -11.33 -1.16
CA GLU A 44 7.16 -12.35 -2.10
C GLU A 44 5.79 -12.89 -1.69
N LYS A 45 5.55 -13.07 -0.39
CA LYS A 45 4.31 -13.69 0.11
C LYS A 45 3.18 -12.71 0.37
N TYR A 46 3.54 -11.47 0.68
CA TYR A 46 2.69 -10.32 1.00
C TYR A 46 3.21 -9.12 0.20
N PRO A 47 3.05 -9.15 -1.14
CA PRO A 47 3.43 -8.01 -1.96
C PRO A 47 2.60 -6.79 -1.54
N GLU A 48 3.13 -5.59 -1.75
CA GLU A 48 2.30 -4.39 -1.69
C GLU A 48 1.09 -4.57 -2.63
N GLU A 49 -0.08 -4.14 -2.17
CA GLU A 49 -1.27 -4.13 -3.01
C GLU A 49 -1.02 -3.18 -4.18
N MET A 50 -0.63 -3.74 -5.33
CA MET A 50 -0.50 -2.98 -6.56
C MET A 50 -1.91 -2.64 -7.02
N PHE A 51 -2.31 -1.41 -6.77
CA PHE A 51 -3.55 -0.87 -7.32
C PHE A 51 -3.36 -0.66 -8.82
N THR A 52 -4.00 -1.52 -9.61
CA THR A 52 -3.87 -1.50 -11.06
C THR A 52 -4.67 -0.36 -11.67
N ALA A 53 -4.40 -0.06 -12.95
CA ALA A 53 -5.24 0.88 -13.69
C ALA A 53 -6.67 0.35 -13.83
N GLU A 54 -6.83 -0.96 -13.95
CA GLU A 54 -8.12 -1.64 -13.99
C GLU A 54 -8.90 -1.45 -12.68
N ASP A 55 -8.25 -1.63 -11.52
CA ASP A 55 -8.86 -1.42 -10.20
C ASP A 55 -9.32 0.05 -10.04
N PHE A 56 -8.52 1.00 -10.53
CA PHE A 56 -8.88 2.41 -10.52
C PHE A 56 -10.07 2.72 -11.43
N LEU A 57 -10.12 2.14 -12.63
CA LEU A 57 -11.25 2.31 -13.53
C LEU A 57 -12.53 1.68 -12.97
N GLU A 58 -12.43 0.54 -12.29
CA GLU A 58 -13.57 -0.09 -11.62
C GLU A 58 -14.09 0.76 -10.46
N LEU A 59 -13.17 1.32 -9.65
CA LEU A 59 -13.51 2.28 -8.61
C LEU A 59 -14.24 3.51 -9.19
N LEU A 60 -13.72 4.12 -10.26
CA LEU A 60 -14.38 5.27 -10.90
C LEU A 60 -15.76 4.93 -11.47
N LYS A 61 -15.96 3.73 -12.01
CA LYS A 61 -17.27 3.29 -12.47
C LYS A 61 -18.27 3.20 -11.32
N GLN A 62 -17.89 2.62 -10.19
CA GLN A 62 -18.78 2.55 -9.02
C GLN A 62 -19.17 3.95 -8.54
N ILE A 63 -18.18 4.84 -8.45
CA ILE A 63 -18.34 6.21 -7.97
C ILE A 63 -19.28 7.03 -8.87
N THR A 64 -19.09 6.99 -10.19
CA THR A 64 -19.88 7.78 -11.15
C THR A 64 -21.32 7.30 -11.31
N THR A 65 -21.66 6.11 -10.79
CA THR A 65 -23.03 5.57 -10.81
C THR A 65 -23.86 5.92 -9.58
N ALA A 66 -23.27 6.61 -8.59
CA ALA A 66 -23.95 7.05 -7.38
C ALA A 66 -25.10 8.03 -7.69
N LYS A 67 -26.28 7.76 -7.12
CA LYS A 67 -27.51 8.52 -7.43
C LYS A 67 -27.91 9.48 -6.33
N SER A 68 -27.50 9.23 -5.08
CA SER A 68 -27.85 10.09 -3.94
C SER A 68 -26.67 10.96 -3.51
N LEU A 69 -26.96 12.06 -2.83
CA LEU A 69 -25.94 12.94 -2.26
C LEU A 69 -25.12 12.21 -1.19
N ASP A 70 -25.76 11.37 -0.38
CA ASP A 70 -25.09 10.57 0.66
C ASP A 70 -24.10 9.56 0.04
N ASP A 71 -24.49 8.91 -1.07
CA ASP A 71 -23.60 8.01 -1.81
C ASP A 71 -22.40 8.78 -2.41
N GLN A 72 -22.63 10.00 -2.92
CA GLN A 72 -21.56 10.84 -3.47
C GLN A 72 -20.56 11.24 -2.38
N ILE A 73 -21.03 11.62 -1.19
CA ILE A 73 -20.15 11.96 -0.05
C ILE A 73 -19.32 10.74 0.37
N ALA A 74 -19.96 9.59 0.57
CA ALA A 74 -19.25 8.36 0.97
C ALA A 74 -18.21 7.92 -0.07
N ASN A 75 -18.54 8.04 -1.35
CA ASN A 75 -17.63 7.73 -2.45
C ASN A 75 -16.46 8.71 -2.55
N GLU A 76 -16.68 9.99 -2.28
CA GLU A 76 -15.62 11.01 -2.25
C GLU A 76 -14.63 10.71 -1.12
N GLU A 77 -15.14 10.39 0.08
CA GLU A 77 -14.32 10.00 1.23
C GLU A 77 -13.48 8.75 0.92
N MET A 78 -14.11 7.71 0.38
CA MET A 78 -13.44 6.47 0.00
C MET A 78 -12.35 6.73 -1.04
N LEU A 79 -12.66 7.48 -2.11
CA LEU A 79 -11.70 7.77 -3.17
C LEU A 79 -10.49 8.56 -2.66
N ASN A 80 -10.71 9.55 -1.79
CA ASN A 80 -9.62 10.31 -1.19
C ASN A 80 -8.75 9.46 -0.25
N GLN A 81 -9.33 8.54 0.52
CA GLN A 81 -8.57 7.58 1.32
C GLN A 81 -7.73 6.66 0.45
N THR A 82 -8.28 6.16 -0.67
CA THR A 82 -7.54 5.36 -1.63
C THR A 82 -6.39 6.15 -2.25
N LEU A 83 -6.63 7.38 -2.73
CA LEU A 83 -5.59 8.24 -3.30
C LEU A 83 -4.46 8.49 -2.29
N GLN A 84 -4.78 8.72 -1.01
CA GLN A 84 -3.79 8.88 0.05
C GLN A 84 -3.00 7.59 0.29
N HIS A 85 -3.66 6.43 0.34
CA HIS A 85 -2.99 5.14 0.53
C HIS A 85 -2.04 4.79 -0.61
N LEU A 86 -2.39 5.19 -1.84
CA LEU A 86 -1.56 5.03 -3.04
C LEU A 86 -0.51 6.14 -3.20
N ASN A 87 -0.37 7.02 -2.19
CA ASN A 87 0.53 8.17 -2.20
C ASN A 87 0.35 9.09 -3.42
N PHE A 88 -0.86 9.21 -3.95
CA PHE A 88 -1.17 10.18 -4.99
C PHE A 88 -1.35 11.58 -4.38
N ASP A 89 -0.70 12.56 -5.00
CA ASP A 89 -0.72 13.97 -4.61
C ASP A 89 -1.99 14.69 -5.13
N PHE A 90 -3.15 14.06 -5.00
CA PHE A 90 -4.42 14.58 -5.50
C PHE A 90 -5.53 14.39 -4.46
N SER A 91 -6.48 15.33 -4.46
CA SER A 91 -7.79 15.18 -3.83
C SER A 91 -8.85 15.04 -4.92
N ALA A 92 -9.81 14.14 -4.73
CA ALA A 92 -10.98 14.00 -5.57
C ALA A 92 -12.18 14.74 -4.97
N HIS A 93 -12.99 15.33 -5.83
CA HIS A 93 -14.29 15.90 -5.50
C HIS A 93 -15.36 15.37 -6.45
N ILE A 94 -16.54 15.08 -5.91
CA ILE A 94 -17.68 14.55 -6.64
C ILE A 94 -18.83 15.55 -6.53
N VAL A 95 -19.26 16.08 -7.67
CA VAL A 95 -20.40 17.00 -7.75
C VAL A 95 -21.29 16.55 -8.90
N ASP A 96 -22.56 16.23 -8.59
CA ASP A 96 -23.56 15.79 -9.57
C ASP A 96 -23.08 14.60 -10.43
N GLY A 97 -22.31 13.69 -9.83
CA GLY A 97 -21.74 12.51 -10.50
C GLY A 97 -20.48 12.79 -11.36
N ALA A 98 -20.04 14.05 -11.46
CA ALA A 98 -18.77 14.39 -12.09
C ALA A 98 -17.63 14.29 -11.06
N VAL A 99 -16.57 13.55 -11.40
CA VAL A 99 -15.36 13.43 -10.58
C VAL A 99 -14.29 14.41 -11.07
N SER A 100 -13.78 15.26 -10.18
CA SER A 100 -12.69 16.20 -10.44
C SER A 100 -11.52 15.92 -9.53
N PHE A 101 -10.29 15.96 -10.07
CA PHE A 101 -9.06 15.80 -9.29
C PHE A 101 -8.32 17.12 -9.17
N ILE A 102 -7.96 17.50 -7.95
CA ILE A 102 -7.19 18.70 -7.63
C ILE A 102 -5.84 18.24 -7.09
N ARG A 103 -4.75 18.73 -7.66
CA ARG A 103 -3.40 18.44 -7.15
C ARG A 103 -3.20 19.12 -5.79
N ASN A 104 -2.74 18.37 -4.80
CA ASN A 104 -2.43 18.90 -3.49
C ASN A 104 -1.08 19.64 -3.57
N GLY A 105 -1.01 20.87 -3.05
CA GLY A 105 0.22 21.68 -3.11
C GLY A 105 0.51 22.32 -4.48
N LYS A 106 0.15 23.59 -4.60
CA LYS A 106 1.04 24.57 -5.25
C LYS A 106 1.94 25.18 -4.19
#